data_AF-G2DED8-F1
#
_entry.id   AF-G2DED8-F1
#
_cell.length_a   1.000
_cell.length_b   1.000
_cell.length_c   1.000
_cell.angle_alpha   90.00
_cell.angle_beta   90.00
_cell.angle_gamma   90.00
#
_symmetry.space_group_name_H-M   'P 1'
#
loop_
_entity.id
_entity.type
_entity.pdbx_description
1 polymer ?
#
loop_
_entity_poly.entity_id
_entity_poly.type
_entity_poly.pdbx_seq_one_letter_code
_entity_poly.pdbx_strand_id
1 'polypeptide(L)'
;MSEFLTALTQQTFLQSALLAGLLASVGCGVMGSFVVVKRIAFLAGGIAHSVLGGMGAALYFGFDPLLGALLAAISAALIIGWVRLNWQTQEDTLIGALWAIGMAAGILLSPVPPATPPT
;
A
#
# COMPACT_ATOMS: atom_id res chain seq x y z
N MET A 1 1.17 -28.18 20.09
CA MET A 1 1.13 -28.15 18.60
C MET A 1 -0.24 -28.52 18.06
N SER A 2 -0.91 -29.56 18.58
CA SER A 2 -2.28 -29.95 18.21
C SER A 2 -3.33 -28.86 18.45
N GLU A 3 -3.24 -28.13 19.57
CA GLU A 3 -4.13 -27.01 19.92
C GLU A 3 -4.23 -25.94 18.82
N PHE A 4 -3.11 -25.64 18.14
CA PHE A 4 -3.08 -24.68 17.03
C PHE A 4 -3.78 -25.21 15.77
N LEU A 5 -3.60 -26.49 15.45
CA LEU A 5 -4.29 -27.14 14.34
C LEU A 5 -5.81 -27.25 14.60
N THR A 6 -6.22 -27.42 15.85
CA THR A 6 -7.64 -27.40 16.22
C THR A 6 -8.21 -25.97 16.15
N ALA A 7 -7.45 -24.96 16.59
CA ALA A 7 -7.84 -23.56 16.43
C ALA A 7 -8.01 -23.15 14.96
N LEU A 8 -7.17 -23.68 14.07
CA LEU A 8 -7.27 -23.49 12.61
C LEU A 8 -8.57 -24.03 12.01
N THR A 9 -9.06 -25.16 12.48
CA THR A 9 -10.27 -25.79 11.95
C THR A 9 -11.55 -25.25 12.59
N GLN A 10 -11.49 -24.71 13.80
CA GLN A 10 -12.66 -24.17 14.49
C GLN A 10 -12.91 -22.67 14.29
N GLN A 11 -11.87 -21.87 14.03
CA GLN A 11 -12.02 -20.42 13.89
C GLN A 11 -12.13 -19.99 12.42
N THR A 12 -13.32 -19.56 12.01
CA THR A 12 -13.58 -19.04 10.64
C THR A 12 -12.71 -17.82 10.30
N PHE A 13 -12.34 -17.00 11.29
CA PHE A 13 -11.39 -15.90 11.12
C PHE A 13 -10.02 -16.40 10.65
N LEU A 14 -9.49 -17.44 11.30
CA LEU A 14 -8.16 -17.96 10.99
C LEU A 14 -8.14 -18.68 9.62
N GLN A 15 -9.25 -19.34 9.25
CA GLN A 15 -9.45 -19.90 7.91
C GLN A 15 -9.49 -18.82 6.84
N SER A 16 -10.24 -17.76 7.08
CA SER A 16 -10.36 -16.62 6.15
C SER A 16 -9.03 -15.90 6.00
N ALA A 17 -8.27 -15.72 7.08
CA ALA A 17 -6.94 -15.13 7.06
C ALA A 17 -5.94 -16.00 6.26
N LEU A 18 -5.99 -17.33 6.40
CA LEU A 18 -5.17 -18.25 5.61
C LEU A 18 -5.52 -18.21 4.12
N LEU A 19 -6.81 -18.26 3.78
CA LEU A 19 -7.26 -18.17 2.39
C LEU A 19 -6.89 -16.82 1.77
N ALA A 20 -7.12 -15.72 2.49
CA ALA A 20 -6.72 -14.38 2.05
C ALA A 20 -5.20 -14.29 1.86
N GLY A 21 -4.41 -14.84 2.79
CA GLY A 21 -2.95 -14.87 2.69
C GLY A 21 -2.45 -15.69 1.50
N LEU A 22 -3.05 -16.86 1.24
CA LEU A 22 -2.75 -17.68 0.07
C LEU A 22 -3.05 -16.93 -1.23
N LEU A 23 -4.24 -16.34 -1.35
CA LEU A 23 -4.63 -15.58 -2.53
C LEU A 23 -3.72 -14.34 -2.73
N ALA A 24 -3.41 -13.62 -1.65
CA ALA A 24 -2.49 -12.49 -1.69
C ALA A 24 -1.08 -12.91 -2.10
N SER A 25 -0.59 -14.08 -1.65
CA SER A 25 0.76 -14.57 -1.97
C SER A 25 0.96 -14.80 -3.47
N VAL A 26 -0.08 -15.28 -4.17
CA VAL A 26 -0.03 -15.48 -5.62
C VAL A 26 0.11 -14.14 -6.34
N GLY A 27 -0.69 -13.14 -5.97
CA GLY A 27 -0.59 -11.79 -6.53
C GLY A 27 0.76 -11.13 -6.26
N CYS A 28 1.22 -11.18 -5.00
CA CYS A 28 2.51 -10.62 -4.59
C CYS A 28 3.69 -11.32 -5.27
N GLY A 29 3.64 -12.65 -5.46
CA GLY A 29 4.69 -13.41 -6.14
C GLY A 29 4.81 -13.04 -7.62
N VAL A 30 3.69 -12.92 -8.32
CA VAL A 30 3.67 -12.53 -9.75
C VAL A 30 4.09 -11.08 -9.93
N MET A 31 3.55 -10.14 -9.13
CA MET A 31 3.93 -8.74 -9.22
C MET A 31 5.38 -8.50 -8.80
N GLY A 32 5.83 -9.16 -7.73
CA GLY A 32 7.21 -9.05 -7.24
C GLY A 32 8.24 -9.50 -8.28
N SER A 33 8.03 -10.68 -8.88
CA SER A 33 8.91 -11.17 -9.95
C SER A 33 8.93 -10.25 -11.17
N PHE A 34 7.78 -9.71 -11.58
CA PHE A 34 7.69 -8.72 -12.66
C PHE A 34 8.50 -7.44 -12.37
N VAL A 35 8.33 -6.87 -11.17
CA VAL A 35 9.00 -5.64 -10.73
C VAL A 35 10.52 -5.80 -10.69
N VAL A 36 10.99 -6.97 -10.23
CA VAL A 36 12.43 -7.29 -10.18
C VAL A 36 13.02 -7.42 -11.57
N VAL A 37 12.39 -8.18 -12.47
CA VAL A 37 12.88 -8.37 -13.86
C VAL A 37 12.93 -7.05 -14.62
N LYS A 38 11.97 -6.17 -14.41
CA LYS A 38 11.91 -4.84 -15.04
C LYS A 38 12.79 -3.79 -14.37
N ARG A 39 13.45 -4.10 -13.25
CA ARG A 39 14.24 -3.16 -12.42
C ARG A 39 13.48 -1.89 -12.03
N ILE A 40 12.17 -2.01 -11.80
CA ILE A 40 11.28 -0.91 -11.40
C ILE A 40 10.92 -0.97 -9.91
N ALA A 41 11.75 -1.61 -9.08
CA ALA A 41 11.48 -1.83 -7.67
C ALA A 41 11.32 -0.52 -6.88
N PHE A 42 12.20 0.46 -7.11
CA PHE A 42 12.10 1.78 -6.49
C PHE A 42 10.80 2.49 -6.86
N LEU A 43 10.39 2.37 -8.12
CA LEU A 43 9.18 2.97 -8.66
C LEU A 43 7.92 2.40 -8.00
N ALA A 44 7.86 1.07 -7.87
CA ALA A 44 6.80 0.37 -7.13
C ALA A 44 6.77 0.80 -5.66
N GLY A 45 7.94 0.97 -5.03
CA GLY A 45 8.08 1.50 -3.68
C GLY A 45 7.50 2.91 -3.51
N GLY A 46 7.82 3.83 -4.43
CA GLY A 46 7.29 5.20 -4.41
C GLY A 46 5.76 5.26 -4.53
N ILE A 47 5.19 4.44 -5.41
CA ILE A 47 3.72 4.34 -5.58
C ILE A 47 3.07 3.81 -4.30
N ALA A 48 3.60 2.74 -3.70
CA ALA A 48 3.04 2.13 -2.49
C ALA A 48 2.93 3.12 -1.32
N HIS A 49 3.90 4.01 -1.15
CA HIS A 49 3.88 5.02 -0.09
C HIS A 49 3.03 6.25 -0.45
N SER A 50 2.94 6.58 -1.75
CA SER A 50 2.00 7.60 -2.23
C SER A 50 0.54 7.19 -1.98
N VAL A 51 0.24 5.90 -2.12
CA VAL A 51 -1.08 5.31 -1.81
C VAL A 51 -1.45 5.51 -0.34
N LEU A 52 -0.50 5.36 0.58
CA LEU A 52 -0.71 5.62 2.00
C LEU A 52 -1.20 7.06 2.25
N GLY A 53 -0.61 8.03 1.54
CA GLY A 53 -1.04 9.43 1.56
C GLY A 53 -2.47 9.62 1.05
N GLY A 54 -2.81 8.98 -0.06
CA GLY A 54 -4.17 9.01 -0.62
C GLY A 54 -5.21 8.37 0.30
N MET A 55 -4.86 7.25 0.94
CA MET A 55 -5.71 6.61 1.94
C MET A 55 -5.97 7.54 3.13
N GLY A 56 -4.92 8.16 3.67
CA GLY A 56 -5.04 9.15 4.75
C GLY A 56 -5.95 10.31 4.36
N ALA A 57 -5.79 10.86 3.15
CA ALA A 57 -6.65 11.92 2.65
C ALA A 57 -8.11 11.49 2.52
N ALA A 58 -8.40 10.31 1.95
CA ALA A 58 -9.76 9.81 1.85
C ALA A 58 -10.40 9.61 3.23
N LEU A 59 -9.66 9.06 4.19
CA LEU A 59 -10.13 8.91 5.57
C LEU A 59 -10.46 10.27 6.22
N TYR A 60 -9.62 11.28 6.01
CA TYR A 60 -9.85 12.63 6.52
C TYR A 60 -11.13 13.26 5.96
N PHE A 61 -11.43 13.05 4.68
CA PHE A 61 -12.66 13.54 4.05
C PHE A 61 -13.89 12.64 4.28
N GLY A 62 -13.74 11.51 4.98
CA GLY A 62 -14.83 10.56 5.24
C GLY A 62 -15.22 9.71 4.03
N PHE A 63 -14.36 9.59 3.03
CA PHE A 63 -14.55 8.71 1.87
C PHE A 63 -13.92 7.32 2.09
N ASP A 64 -14.26 6.38 1.20
CA ASP A 64 -13.66 5.05 1.21
C ASP A 64 -12.13 5.13 1.04
N PRO A 65 -11.34 4.55 1.96
CA PRO A 65 -9.88 4.59 1.89
C PRO A 65 -9.35 3.91 0.62
N LEU A 66 -10.06 2.90 0.12
CA LEU A 66 -9.72 2.21 -1.12
C LEU A 66 -9.81 3.14 -2.34
N LEU A 67 -10.75 4.08 -2.34
CA LEU A 67 -10.92 5.04 -3.44
C LEU A 67 -9.81 6.09 -3.42
N GLY A 68 -9.43 6.56 -2.22
CA GLY A 68 -8.24 7.41 -2.03
C GLY A 68 -6.93 6.73 -2.44
N ALA A 69 -6.77 5.46 -2.07
CA ALA A 69 -5.65 4.63 -2.48
C ALA A 69 -5.52 4.57 -4.00
N LEU A 70 -6.63 4.29 -4.68
CA LEU A 70 -6.64 4.10 -6.13
C LEU A 70 -6.35 5.40 -6.88
N LEU A 71 -6.95 6.52 -6.45
CA LEU A 71 -6.66 7.84 -7.04
C LEU A 71 -5.20 8.24 -6.85
N ALA A 72 -4.62 8.01 -5.68
CA ALA A 72 -3.21 8.30 -5.42
C ALA A 72 -2.25 7.37 -6.17
N ALA A 73 -2.59 6.08 -6.32
CA ALA A 73 -1.81 5.15 -7.13
C ALA A 73 -1.74 5.60 -8.60
N ILE A 74 -2.89 5.96 -9.17
CA ILE A 74 -2.99 6.38 -10.57
C ILE A 74 -2.26 7.70 -10.78
N SER A 75 -2.46 8.69 -9.91
CA SER A 75 -1.78 9.99 -10.02
C SER A 75 -0.26 9.83 -9.90
N ALA A 76 0.23 9.04 -8.93
CA ALA A 76 1.65 8.76 -8.79
C ALA A 76 2.22 8.02 -10.02
N ALA A 77 1.51 7.00 -10.53
CA ALA A 77 1.94 6.26 -11.72
C ALA A 77 2.00 7.17 -12.96
N LEU A 78 1.04 8.09 -13.14
CA LEU A 78 1.03 9.06 -14.23
C LEU A 78 2.17 10.07 -14.11
N ILE A 79 2.37 10.65 -12.93
CA ILE A 79 3.45 11.61 -12.66
C ILE A 79 4.80 10.96 -12.94
N ILE A 80 5.05 9.76 -12.40
CA ILE A 80 6.31 9.06 -12.62
C ILE A 80 6.46 8.67 -14.10
N GLY A 81 5.40 8.13 -14.72
CA GLY A 81 5.42 7.73 -16.12
C GLY A 81 5.73 8.89 -17.07
N TRP A 82 5.18 10.07 -16.79
CA TRP A 82 5.42 11.28 -17.58
C TRP A 82 6.84 11.81 -17.41
N VAL A 83 7.34 11.86 -16.18
CA VAL A 83 8.72 12.28 -15.89
C VAL A 83 9.73 11.29 -16.49
N ARG A 84 9.46 9.99 -16.41
CA ARG A 84 10.29 8.94 -17.03
C ARG A 84 10.42 9.13 -18.55
N LEU A 85 9.37 9.59 -19.21
CA LEU A 85 9.38 9.79 -20.66
C LEU A 85 10.12 11.08 -21.06
N ASN A 86 10.01 12.14 -20.27
CA ASN A 86 10.58 13.46 -20.62
C ASN A 86 11.96 13.76 -19.97
N TRP A 87 12.26 13.23 -18.78
CA TRP A 87 13.40 13.60 -17.93
C TRP A 87 14.02 12.36 -17.26
N GLN A 88 14.69 11.50 -18.04
CA GLN A 88 15.32 10.26 -17.54
C GLN A 88 16.37 10.48 -16.43
N THR A 89 16.84 11.70 -16.22
CA THR A 89 17.96 12.00 -15.30
C THR A 89 17.52 12.23 -13.84
N GLN A 90 16.22 12.42 -13.55
CA GLN A 90 15.73 12.77 -12.20
C GLN A 90 14.68 11.81 -11.63
N GLU A 91 14.59 10.59 -12.17
CA GLU A 91 13.61 9.58 -11.73
C GLU A 91 13.76 9.24 -10.25
N ASP A 92 15.00 9.03 -9.78
CA ASP A 92 15.28 8.66 -8.39
C ASP A 92 14.86 9.75 -7.39
N THR A 93 15.08 11.02 -7.74
CA THR A 93 14.66 12.17 -6.92
C THR A 93 13.15 12.27 -6.84
N LEU A 94 12.45 12.03 -7.95
CA LEU A 94 10.99 12.07 -8.00
C LEU A 94 10.37 10.93 -7.18
N ILE A 95 10.93 9.72 -7.29
CA ILE A 95 10.52 8.56 -6.50
C ILE A 95 10.73 8.83 -5.00
N GLY A 96 11.88 9.38 -4.62
CA GLY A 96 12.18 9.76 -3.24
C GLY A 96 11.23 10.83 -2.69
N ALA A 97 10.89 11.84 -3.51
CA ALA A 97 9.94 12.87 -3.14
C ALA A 97 8.53 12.30 -2.93
N LEU A 98 8.04 11.48 -3.87
CA LEU A 98 6.74 10.81 -3.75
C LEU A 98 6.67 9.90 -2.52
N TRP A 99 7.75 9.18 -2.24
CA TRP A 99 7.87 8.36 -1.05
C TRP A 99 7.72 9.17 0.24
N ALA A 100 8.49 10.24 0.38
CA ALA A 100 8.47 11.09 1.57
C ALA A 100 7.13 11.81 1.77
N ILE A 101 6.59 12.40 0.69
CA ILE A 101 5.31 13.12 0.72
C ILE A 101 4.17 12.15 1.02
N GLY A 102 4.16 10.98 0.39
CA GLY A 102 3.15 9.95 0.60
C GLY A 102 3.08 9.47 2.05
N MET A 103 4.23 9.17 2.66
CA MET A 103 4.29 8.81 4.08
C MET A 103 3.86 9.96 4.99
N ALA A 104 4.39 11.18 4.77
CA ALA A 104 4.06 12.33 5.60
C ALA A 104 2.55 12.63 5.55
N ALA A 105 1.96 12.66 4.35
CA ALA A 105 0.54 12.87 4.16
C ALA A 105 -0.30 11.77 4.83
N GLY A 106 0.08 10.50 4.66
CA GLY A 106 -0.68 9.39 5.22
C GLY A 106 -0.69 9.41 6.75
N ILE A 107 0.44 9.71 7.38
CA ILE A 107 0.54 9.82 8.83
C ILE A 107 -0.21 11.06 9.35
N LEU A 108 -0.05 12.21 8.71
CA LEU A 108 -0.71 13.46 9.15
C LEU A 108 -2.24 13.38 9.07
N LEU A 109 -2.76 12.67 8.07
CA LEU A 109 -4.19 12.57 7.80
C LEU A 109 -4.83 11.32 8.42
N SER A 110 -4.02 10.34 8.83
CA SER A 110 -4.51 9.18 9.57
C SER A 110 -5.13 9.66 10.89
N PRO A 111 -6.44 9.41 11.12
CA PRO A 111 -7.06 9.79 12.36
C PRO A 111 -6.40 9.00 13.50
N VAL A 112 -5.90 9.71 14.52
CA VAL A 112 -5.53 9.06 15.78
C VAL A 112 -6.83 8.51 16.37
N PRO A 113 -6.96 7.19 16.61
CA PRO A 113 -8.13 6.69 17.31
C PRO A 113 -8.18 7.36 18.69
N PRO A 114 -9.37 7.82 19.15
CA PRO A 114 -9.47 8.42 20.47
C PRO A 114 -8.97 7.40 21.50
N ALA A 115 -8.03 7.82 22.35
CA ALA A 115 -7.53 7.03 23.46
C ALA A 115 -8.64 6.89 24.51
N THR A 116 -9.62 6.03 24.26
CA THR A 116 -10.58 5.62 25.29
C THR A 116 -9.98 4.43 26.04
N PRO A 117 -9.64 4.56 27.34
CA PRO A 117 -9.33 3.38 28.15
C PRO A 117 -10.58 2.48 28.24
N PRO A 118 -10.44 1.15 28.18
CA PRO A 118 -11.57 0.25 28.40
C PRO A 118 -12.01 0.35 29.87
N THR A 119 -13.27 0.73 30.10
CA THR A 119 -13.98 0.56 31.37
C THR A 119 -14.57 -0.83 31.46
#